data_AF-A0A2D8RD35-F1
#
_entry.id   AF-A0A2D8RD35-F1
#
_cell.length_a   1.000
_cell.length_b   1.000
_cell.length_c   1.000
_cell.angle_alpha   90.00
_cell.angle_beta   90.00
_cell.angle_gamma   90.00
#
_symmetry.space_group_name_H-M   'P 1'
#
loop_
_entity.id
_entity.type
_entity.pdbx_description
1 polymer ?
#
loop_
_entity_poly.entity_id
_entity_poly.type
_entity_poly.pdbx_seq_one_letter_code
_entity_poly.pdbx_strand_id
1 'polypeptide(L)'
;MSTNTVATPTLKNLRADIQASDEWFVAYVGDLAPESLREILAFEFTDGEGGSMSRAEILQHLIIHGAYHRGNIGMLLNACGLTRPNDTFTRFLHTYEPDRRQQR
;
A
#
# COMPACT_ATOMS: atom_id res chain seq x y z
N MET A 1 20.58 -10.25 4.47
CA MET A 1 20.51 -9.23 3.39
C MET A 1 19.80 -8.00 3.95
N SER A 2 20.23 -6.78 3.61
CA SER A 2 19.54 -5.56 4.05
C SER A 2 18.34 -5.31 3.14
N THR A 3 17.17 -5.09 3.72
CA THR A 3 15.92 -4.77 3.01
C THR A 3 15.85 -3.32 2.51
N ASN A 4 16.95 -2.56 2.65
CA ASN A 4 17.03 -1.17 2.25
C ASN A 4 17.73 -1.01 0.90
N THR A 5 17.31 0.00 0.15
CA THR A 5 18.05 0.48 -1.02
C THR A 5 19.47 0.89 -0.61
N VAL A 6 20.46 0.67 -1.47
CA VAL A 6 21.87 1.01 -1.21
C VAL A 6 22.05 2.50 -0.89
N ALA A 7 21.21 3.36 -1.47
CA ALA A 7 21.12 4.77 -1.16
C ALA A 7 19.66 5.17 -0.90
N THR A 8 19.45 6.10 0.03
CA THR A 8 18.13 6.72 0.26
C THR A 8 17.77 7.61 -0.94
N PRO A 9 16.61 7.42 -1.58
CA PRO A 9 16.20 8.26 -2.70
C PRO A 9 15.94 9.70 -2.25
N THR A 10 16.09 10.65 -3.18
CA THR A 10 15.59 12.01 -2.95
C THR A 10 14.06 11.97 -2.82
N LEU A 11 13.46 12.93 -2.11
CA LEU A 11 12.00 13.03 -2.00
C LEU A 11 11.30 13.13 -3.36
N LYS A 12 11.95 13.79 -4.33
CA LYS A 12 11.42 13.90 -5.70
C LYS A 12 11.35 12.52 -6.37
N ASN A 13 12.42 11.74 -6.30
CA ASN A 13 12.46 10.42 -6.92
C ASN A 13 11.52 9.45 -6.20
N LEU A 14 11.56 9.43 -4.86
CA LEU A 14 10.66 8.61 -4.06
C LEU A 14 9.19 8.88 -4.39
N ARG A 15 8.80 10.16 -4.55
CA ARG A 15 7.45 10.52 -4.94
C ARG A 15 7.09 10.01 -6.34
N ALA A 16 8.00 10.12 -7.30
CA ALA A 16 7.77 9.63 -8.65
C ALA A 16 7.62 8.09 -8.68
N ASP A 17 8.47 7.37 -7.93
CA ASP A 17 8.45 5.92 -7.85
C ASP A 17 7.16 5.39 -7.18
N ILE A 18 6.72 6.06 -6.09
CA ILE A 18 5.44 5.74 -5.44
C ILE A 18 4.28 6.00 -6.39
N GLN A 19 4.25 7.15 -7.06
CA GLN A 19 3.17 7.48 -7.99
C GLN A 19 3.09 6.48 -9.16
N ALA A 20 4.23 6.11 -9.75
CA ALA A 20 4.28 5.11 -10.81
C ALA A 20 3.78 3.73 -10.34
N SER A 21 4.12 3.35 -9.10
CA SER A 21 3.64 2.11 -8.50
C SER A 21 2.13 2.14 -8.27
N ASP A 22 1.60 3.24 -7.73
CA ASP A 22 0.16 3.42 -7.49
C ASP A 22 -0.63 3.36 -8.80
N GLU A 23 -0.18 4.07 -9.84
CA GLU A 23 -0.80 4.05 -11.18
C GLU A 23 -0.80 2.63 -11.78
N TRP A 24 0.32 1.92 -11.64
CA TRP A 24 0.43 0.53 -12.10
C TRP A 24 -0.54 -0.40 -11.36
N PHE A 25 -0.61 -0.31 -10.02
CA PHE A 25 -1.52 -1.15 -9.23
C PHE A 25 -2.99 -0.87 -9.54
N VAL A 26 -3.37 0.40 -9.72
CA VAL A 26 -4.75 0.77 -10.08
C VAL A 26 -5.13 0.19 -11.43
N ALA A 27 -4.26 0.35 -12.45
CA ALA A 27 -4.51 -0.22 -13.77
C ALA A 27 -4.59 -1.75 -13.72
N TYR A 28 -3.62 -2.38 -13.06
CA TYR A 28 -3.56 -3.82 -12.91
C TYR A 28 -4.80 -4.40 -12.22
N VAL A 29 -5.24 -3.82 -11.09
CA VAL A 29 -6.45 -4.28 -10.40
C VAL A 29 -7.72 -4.01 -11.23
N GLY A 30 -7.76 -2.90 -11.98
CA GLY A 30 -8.87 -2.56 -12.87
C GLY A 30 -9.10 -3.57 -13.99
N ASP A 31 -8.03 -4.22 -14.46
CA ASP A 31 -8.07 -5.20 -15.56
C ASP A 31 -8.29 -6.65 -15.08
N LEU A 32 -8.27 -6.92 -13.77
CA LEU A 32 -8.42 -8.27 -13.23
C LEU A 32 -9.88 -8.76 -13.29
N ALA A 33 -10.06 -9.98 -13.82
CA ALA A 33 -11.29 -10.72 -13.61
C ALA A 33 -11.44 -11.11 -12.12
N PRO A 34 -12.65 -11.04 -11.53
CA PRO A 34 -12.86 -11.40 -10.12
C PRO A 34 -12.36 -12.80 -9.74
N GLU A 35 -12.42 -13.75 -10.67
CA GLU A 35 -12.00 -15.14 -10.49
C GLU A 35 -10.48 -15.25 -10.36
N SER A 36 -9.72 -14.38 -11.05
CA SER A 36 -8.26 -14.32 -10.99
C SER A 36 -7.72 -13.95 -9.62
N LEU A 37 -8.54 -13.34 -8.75
CA LEU A 37 -8.16 -13.02 -7.37
C LEU A 37 -7.86 -14.28 -6.54
N ARG A 38 -8.41 -15.44 -6.92
CA ARG A 38 -8.21 -16.73 -6.22
C ARG A 38 -7.00 -17.50 -6.70
N GLU A 39 -6.34 -17.06 -7.77
CA GLU A 39 -5.16 -17.71 -8.32
C GLU A 39 -4.02 -17.69 -7.29
N ILE A 40 -3.45 -18.87 -7.02
CA ILE A 40 -2.30 -19.03 -6.12
C ILE A 40 -1.02 -18.77 -6.91
N LEU A 41 -0.21 -17.83 -6.41
CA LEU A 41 1.10 -17.50 -6.96
C LEU A 41 2.18 -18.00 -6.02
N ALA A 42 3.10 -18.77 -6.57
CA ALA A 42 4.35 -19.10 -5.90
C ALA A 42 5.38 -17.99 -6.16
N PHE A 43 6.16 -17.63 -5.14
CA PHE A 43 7.22 -16.63 -5.23
C PHE A 43 8.34 -16.98 -4.25
N GLU A 44 9.46 -16.29 -4.38
CA GLU A 44 10.61 -16.41 -3.47
C GLU A 44 10.73 -15.11 -2.66
N PHE A 45 10.92 -15.25 -1.35
CA PHE A 45 11.22 -14.13 -0.47
C PHE A 45 12.67 -13.67 -0.66
N THR A 46 12.99 -12.47 -0.16
CA THR A 46 14.35 -11.91 -0.28
C THR A 46 15.41 -12.68 0.50
N ASP A 47 15.02 -13.57 1.40
CA ASP A 47 15.92 -14.48 2.12
C ASP A 47 16.11 -15.84 1.42
N GLY A 48 15.48 -16.03 0.25
CA GLY A 48 15.57 -17.24 -0.56
C GLY A 48 14.53 -18.31 -0.21
N GLU A 49 13.69 -18.08 0.81
CA GLU A 49 12.63 -19.02 1.17
C GLU A 49 11.44 -18.94 0.22
N GLY A 50 10.79 -20.07 -0.02
CA GLY A 50 9.59 -20.14 -0.86
C GLY A 50 8.34 -19.60 -0.15
N GLY A 51 7.49 -18.93 -0.89
CA GLY A 51 6.17 -18.47 -0.45
C GLY A 51 5.10 -18.77 -1.48
N SER A 52 3.85 -18.86 -1.03
CA SER A 52 2.71 -18.87 -1.94
C SER A 52 1.50 -18.18 -1.32
N MET A 53 0.81 -17.37 -2.10
CA MET A 53 -0.38 -16.64 -1.69
C MET A 53 -1.33 -16.50 -2.88
N SER A 54 -2.62 -16.43 -2.62
CA SER A 54 -3.58 -15.98 -3.62
C SER A 54 -3.30 -14.53 -4.02
N ARG A 55 -3.67 -14.17 -5.24
CA ARG A 55 -3.57 -12.80 -5.72
C ARG A 55 -4.30 -11.81 -4.81
N ALA A 56 -5.46 -12.19 -4.25
CA ALA A 56 -6.18 -11.41 -3.24
C ALA A 56 -5.37 -11.20 -1.96
N GLU A 57 -4.74 -12.26 -1.44
CA GLU A 57 -3.91 -12.17 -0.23
C GLU A 57 -2.69 -11.27 -0.46
N ILE A 58 -2.08 -11.30 -1.65
CA ILE A 58 -0.95 -10.41 -2.00
C ILE A 58 -1.41 -8.95 -2.00
N LEU A 59 -2.53 -8.63 -2.66
CA LEU A 59 -3.07 -7.27 -2.69
C LEU A 59 -3.44 -6.78 -1.28
N GLN A 60 -4.05 -7.64 -0.47
CA GLN A 60 -4.38 -7.34 0.92
C GLN A 60 -3.12 -7.09 1.76
N HIS A 61 -2.08 -7.91 1.58
CA HIS A 61 -0.79 -7.73 2.23
C HIS A 61 -0.19 -6.35 1.91
N LEU A 62 -0.21 -5.93 0.64
CA LEU A 62 0.31 -4.62 0.22
C LEU A 62 -0.44 -3.46 0.89
N ILE A 63 -1.78 -3.54 0.98
CA ILE A 63 -2.61 -2.53 1.65
C ILE A 63 -2.25 -2.43 3.13
N ILE A 64 -2.17 -3.57 3.83
CA ILE A 64 -1.86 -3.63 5.26
C ILE A 64 -0.43 -3.12 5.51
N HIS A 65 0.54 -3.57 4.73
CA HIS A 65 1.94 -3.18 4.86
C HIS A 65 2.12 -1.67 4.63
N GLY A 66 1.45 -1.12 3.61
CA GLY A 66 1.44 0.33 3.36
C GLY A 66 0.84 1.13 4.51
N ALA A 67 -0.31 0.69 5.05
CA ALA A 67 -0.95 1.34 6.20
C ALA A 67 -0.08 1.31 7.45
N TYR A 68 0.61 0.19 7.71
CA TYR A 68 1.55 0.05 8.83
C TYR A 68 2.68 1.09 8.76
N HIS A 69 3.36 1.19 7.61
CA HIS A 69 4.47 2.14 7.45
C HIS A 69 4.01 3.60 7.46
N ARG A 70 2.86 3.92 6.86
CA ARG A 70 2.29 5.28 6.93
C ARG A 70 1.90 5.66 8.36
N GLY A 71 1.43 4.70 9.16
CA GLY A 71 1.24 4.88 10.61
C GLY A 71 2.54 5.26 11.33
N ASN A 72 3.62 4.53 11.07
CA ASN A 72 4.96 4.82 11.64
C ASN A 72 5.46 6.23 11.25
N ILE A 73 5.30 6.62 9.97
CA ILE A 73 5.64 7.97 9.50
C ILE A 73 4.76 9.03 10.17
N GLY A 74 3.47 8.76 10.36
CA GLY A 74 2.57 9.65 11.11
C GLY A 74 3.06 9.88 12.54
N MET A 75 3.58 8.85 13.22
CA MET A 75 4.18 9.01 14.55
C MET A 75 5.46 9.85 14.50
N LEU A 76 6.32 9.65 13.49
CA LEU A 76 7.53 10.44 13.31
C LEU A 76 7.22 11.92 13.06
N LEU A 77 6.27 12.23 12.18
CA LEU A 77 5.82 13.61 11.92
C LEU A 77 5.36 14.30 13.21
N ASN A 78 4.58 13.59 14.03
CA ASN A 78 4.14 14.10 15.32
C ASN A 78 5.31 14.37 16.29
N ALA A 79 6.31 13.49 16.32
CA ALA A 79 7.52 13.71 17.14
C ALA A 79 8.32 14.95 16.68
N CYS A 80 8.24 15.31 15.40
CA CYS A 80 8.82 16.53 14.83
C CYS A 80 7.92 17.78 14.99
N GLY A 81 6.78 17.69 15.68
CA GLY A 81 5.82 18.79 15.83
C GLY A 81 5.00 19.11 14.57
N LEU A 82 5.00 18.21 13.58
CA LEU A 82 4.25 18.35 12.35
C LEU A 82 2.87 17.69 12.46
N THR A 83 1.91 18.21 11.69
CA THR A 83 0.56 17.64 11.65
C THR A 83 0.56 16.27 10.99
N ARG A 84 -0.09 15.31 11.64
CA ARG A 84 -0.30 13.97 11.09
C ARG A 84 -1.31 14.02 9.95
N PRO A 85 -1.02 13.42 8.78
CA PRO A 85 -2.01 13.22 7.74
C PRO A 85 -3.20 12.40 8.26
N ASN A 86 -4.42 12.78 7.89
CA ASN A 86 -5.63 12.01 8.18
C ASN A 86 -5.79 10.86 7.19
N ASP A 87 -4.89 9.87 7.28
CA ASP A 87 -4.75 8.78 6.32
C ASP A 87 -5.41 7.47 6.80
N THR A 88 -6.64 7.57 7.31
CA THR A 88 -7.40 6.38 7.73
C THR A 88 -8.26 5.86 6.59
N PHE A 89 -8.46 4.54 6.54
CA PHE A 89 -9.41 3.93 5.59
C PHE A 89 -10.82 4.51 5.74
N THR A 90 -11.24 4.80 6.97
CA THR A 90 -12.52 5.47 7.23
C THR A 90 -12.59 6.86 6.62
N ARG A 91 -11.51 7.66 6.65
CA ARG A 91 -11.48 8.95 5.95
C ARG A 91 -11.54 8.75 4.45
N PHE A 92 -10.71 7.85 3.91
CA PHE A 92 -10.69 7.50 2.49
C PHE A 92 -12.11 7.16 1.98
N LEU A 93 -12.78 6.19 2.61
CA LEU A 93 -14.12 5.77 2.21
C LEU A 93 -15.10 6.93 2.11
N HIS A 94 -15.11 7.83 3.10
CA HIS A 94 -16.05 8.94 3.07
C HIS A 94 -15.62 10.12 2.18
N THR A 95 -14.37 10.15 1.72
CA THR A 95 -13.93 11.09 0.68
C THR A 95 -14.39 10.62 -0.70
N TYR A 96 -14.30 9.31 -0.98
CA TYR A 96 -14.68 8.74 -2.28
C TYR A 96 -16.15 8.31 -2.36
N GLU A 97 -16.77 8.01 -1.23
CA GLU A 97 -18.18 7.62 -1.10
C GLU A 97 -18.88 8.51 -0.05
N PRO A 98 -19.10 9.80 -0.35
CA PRO A 98 -19.62 10.77 0.61
C PRO A 98 -21.03 10.42 1.13
N ASP A 99 -21.84 9.72 0.33
CA ASP A 99 -23.21 9.32 0.67
C ASP A 99 -23.27 8.33 1.84
N ARG A 100 -22.19 7.59 2.13
CA ARG A 100 -22.12 6.72 3.32
C ARG A 100 -22.31 7.48 4.63
N ARG A 101 -22.08 8.80 4.67
CA ARG A 101 -22.37 9.62 5.87
C ARG A 101 -23.85 9.81 6.16
N GLN A 102 -24.71 9.54 5.18
CA GLN A 102 -26.14 9.81 5.23
C GLN A 102 -26.97 8.54 5.46
N GLN A 103 -26.33 7.36 5.38
CA GLN A 103 -26.95 6.07 5.69
C GLN A 103 -27.13 5.96 7.21
N ARG A 104 -28.32 6.33 7.68
CA ARG A 104 -28.79 6.09 9.05
C ARG A 104 -29.75 4.91 9.06
#